data_AF-F9VNJ6-F1
#
_entry.id   AF-F9VNJ6-F1
#
_cell.length_a   1.000
_cell.length_b   1.000
_cell.length_c   1.000
_cell.angle_alpha   90.00
_cell.angle_beta   90.00
_cell.angle_gamma   90.00
#
_symmetry.space_group_name_H-M   'P 1'
#
loop_
_entity.id
_entity.type
_entity.pdbx_description
1 polymer ?
#
loop_
_entity_poly.entity_id
_entity_poly.type
_entity_poly.pdbx_seq_one_letter_code
_entity_poly.pdbx_strand_id
1 'polypeptide(L)'
;MAYTTIKVTDEVKRKLIKLAGEIQAKKGEEISLNDVIELLIDFYENKRKIKKGLKMNDFDGLIIEMDTDSSEKVDEVVYGKSTS
;
A
#
# COMPACT_ATOMS: atom_id res chain seq x y z
N MET A 1 14.36 -22.54 5.66
CA MET A 1 14.83 -21.14 5.49
C MET A 1 16.29 -21.07 5.92
N ALA A 2 17.14 -20.40 5.14
CA ALA A 2 18.54 -20.18 5.53
C ALA A 2 18.64 -18.82 6.21
N TYR A 3 19.28 -18.76 7.37
CA TYR A 3 19.51 -17.53 8.11
C TYR A 3 20.94 -17.03 7.90
N THR A 4 21.09 -15.71 7.80
CA THR A 4 22.39 -15.06 7.70
C THR A 4 22.50 -13.92 8.70
N THR A 5 23.73 -13.58 9.09
CA THR A 5 23.99 -12.49 10.04
C THR A 5 24.35 -11.22 9.29
N ILE A 6 23.68 -10.11 9.63
CA ILE A 6 24.00 -8.78 9.14
C ILE A 6 24.57 -7.97 10.31
N LYS A 7 25.75 -7.37 10.13
CA LYS A 7 26.32 -6.44 11.09
C LYS A 7 25.79 -5.03 10.81
N VAL A 8 25.25 -4.40 11.84
CA VAL A 8 24.74 -3.02 11.79
C VAL A 8 25.26 -2.25 13.00
N THR A 9 25.28 -0.93 12.91
CA THR A 9 25.59 -0.09 14.08
C THR A 9 24.44 -0.12 15.08
N ASP A 10 24.72 0.19 16.34
CA ASP A 10 23.68 0.30 17.37
C ASP A 10 22.61 1.33 17.03
N GLU A 11 23.01 2.42 16.37
CA GLU A 11 22.06 3.43 15.91
C GLU A 11 21.09 2.86 14.87
N VAL A 12 21.60 2.12 13.89
CA VAL A 12 20.75 1.46 12.88
C VAL A 12 19.83 0.44 13.54
N LYS A 13 20.35 -0.38 14.46
CA LYS A 13 19.53 -1.33 15.23
C LYS A 13 18.40 -0.64 15.98
N ARG A 14 18.67 0.46 16.68
CA ARG A 14 17.65 1.25 17.40
C ARG A 14 16.58 1.79 16.45
N LYS A 15 16.97 2.28 15.27
CA LYS A 15 16.03 2.78 14.26
C LYS A 15 15.15 1.66 13.70
N LEU A 16 15.71 0.48 13.42
CA LEU A 16 14.94 -0.68 12.95
C LEU A 16 13.93 -1.15 14.00
N ILE A 17 14.32 -1.22 15.28
CA ILE A 17 13.41 -1.57 16.38
C ILE A 17 12.27 -0.56 16.50
N LYS A 18 12.59 0.74 16.39
CA LYS A 18 11.57 1.80 16.41
C LYS A 18 10.57 1.64 15.27
N LEU A 19 11.05 1.38 14.05
CA LEU A 19 10.19 1.11 12.90
C LEU A 19 9.29 -0.11 13.11
N ALA A 20 9.83 -1.20 13.66
CA ALA A 20 9.04 -2.40 13.99
C ALA A 20 7.87 -2.05 14.92
N GLY A 21 8.15 -1.31 16.00
CA GLY A 21 7.12 -0.88 16.95
C GLY A 21 6.06 0.05 16.32
N GLU A 22 6.47 0.98 15.46
CA GLU A 22 5.53 1.85 14.74
C GLU A 22 4.64 1.07 13.76
N ILE A 23 5.18 0.07 13.06
CA ILE A 23 4.42 -0.76 12.13
C ILE A 23 3.46 -1.69 12.90
N GLN A 24 3.93 -2.31 13.98
CA GLN A 24 3.13 -3.14 14.87
C GLN A 24 1.96 -2.35 15.47
N ALA A 25 2.21 -1.14 15.96
CA ALA A 25 1.15 -0.28 16.50
C ALA A 25 0.08 0.09 15.45
N LYS A 26 0.46 0.19 14.17
CA LYS A 26 -0.47 0.47 13.07
C LYS A 26 -1.26 -0.75 12.59
N LYS A 27 -0.62 -1.92 12.53
CA LYS A 27 -1.23 -3.15 11.99
C LYS A 27 -1.95 -3.98 13.04
N GLY A 28 -1.60 -3.84 14.32
CA GLY A 28 -2.14 -4.67 15.41
C GLY A 28 -1.56 -6.08 15.44
N GLU A 29 -0.49 -6.34 14.70
CA GLU A 29 0.16 -7.66 14.57
C GLU A 29 1.63 -7.57 15.00
N GLU A 30 2.20 -8.69 15.46
CA GLU A 30 3.62 -8.78 15.78
C GLU A 30 4.47 -8.59 14.52
N ILE A 31 5.50 -7.74 14.61
CA ILE A 31 6.39 -7.42 13.49
C ILE A 31 7.82 -7.78 13.88
N SER A 32 8.44 -8.67 13.11
CA SER A 32 9.85 -9.02 13.27
C SER A 32 10.75 -8.00 12.59
N LEU A 33 12.04 -8.00 12.96
CA LEU A 33 13.04 -7.19 12.25
C LEU A 33 13.21 -7.62 10.79
N ASN A 34 12.93 -8.88 10.45
CA ASN A 34 12.99 -9.36 9.07
C ASN A 34 11.89 -8.69 8.23
N ASP A 35 10.66 -8.59 8.76
CA ASP A 35 9.54 -7.95 8.07
C ASP A 35 9.81 -6.46 7.81
N VAL A 36 10.47 -5.77 8.75
CA VAL A 36 10.90 -4.38 8.56
C VAL A 36 11.94 -4.27 7.45
N ILE A 37 12.91 -5.19 7.41
CA ILE A 37 13.96 -5.19 6.38
C ILE A 37 13.35 -5.45 5.00
N GLU A 38 12.43 -6.41 4.88
CA GLU A 38 11.69 -6.69 3.63
C GLU A 38 10.91 -5.46 3.16
N LEU A 39 10.17 -4.80 4.07
CA LEU A 39 9.45 -3.57 3.76
C LEU A 39 10.38 -2.46 3.23
N LEU A 40 11.57 -2.31 3.83
CA LEU A 40 12.55 -1.30 3.40
C LEU A 40 13.17 -1.64 2.05
N ILE A 41 13.42 -2.92 1.77
CA ILE A 41 13.89 -3.40 0.46
C ILE A 41 12.83 -3.12 -0.60
N ASP A 42 11.59 -3.54 -0.37
CA ASP A 42 10.46 -3.31 -1.27
C ASP A 42 10.28 -1.82 -1.55
N PHE A 43 10.36 -0.99 -0.52
CA PHE A 43 10.27 0.45 -0.66
C PHE A 43 11.39 1.03 -1.56
N TYR A 44 12.62 0.54 -1.39
CA TYR A 44 13.75 0.97 -2.23
C TYR A 44 13.58 0.52 -3.69
N GLU A 45 13.17 -0.72 -3.91
CA GLU A 45 12.96 -1.28 -5.25
C GLU A 45 11.77 -0.64 -5.97
N ASN A 46 10.66 -0.43 -5.27
CA ASN A 46 9.48 0.21 -5.84
C ASN A 46 9.72 1.71 -6.10
N LYS A 47 10.50 2.41 -5.28
CA LYS A 47 10.96 3.76 -5.61
C LYS A 47 11.81 3.81 -6.87
N ARG A 48 12.60 2.77 -7.18
CA ARG A 48 13.31 2.66 -8.47
C ARG A 48 12.34 2.45 -9.64
N LYS A 49 11.24 1.73 -9.45
CA LYS A 49 10.19 1.54 -10.48
C LYS A 49 9.41 2.84 -10.73
N ILE A 50 9.02 3.57 -9.69
CA ILE A 50 8.34 4.87 -9.83
C ILE A 50 9.24 5.90 -10.53
N LYS A 51 10.56 5.89 -10.24
CA LYS A 51 11.54 6.72 -10.97
C LYS A 51 11.72 6.33 -12.45
N LYS A 52 11.32 5.12 -12.86
CA LYS A 52 11.29 4.69 -14.26
C LYS A 52 10.03 5.15 -15.03
N GLY A 53 9.21 6.01 -14.42
CA GLY A 53 8.09 6.68 -15.05
C GLY A 53 6.79 5.91 -14.82
N LEU A 54 5.95 6.44 -13.95
CA LEU A 54 4.50 6.24 -14.07
C LEU A 54 4.12 6.74 -15.46
N LYS A 55 3.76 5.82 -16.37
CA LYS A 55 3.19 6.22 -17.65
C LYS A 55 1.75 6.57 -17.39
N MET A 56 1.26 7.66 -18.00
CA MET A 56 -0.13 8.11 -17.86
C MET A 56 -1.14 6.98 -18.11
N ASN A 57 -0.76 6.02 -18.97
CA ASN A 57 -1.53 4.83 -19.34
C ASN A 57 -1.79 3.85 -18.17
N ASP A 58 -1.05 3.93 -17.06
CA ASP A 58 -1.28 3.07 -15.89
C ASP A 58 -2.54 3.48 -15.11
N PHE A 59 -3.11 4.66 -15.41
CA PHE A 59 -4.36 5.16 -14.82
C PHE A 59 -5.60 4.94 -15.69
N ASP A 60 -5.44 4.52 -16.96
CA ASP A 60 -6.56 4.32 -17.88
C ASP A 60 -7.55 3.24 -17.36
N GLY A 61 -7.07 2.26 -16.61
CA GLY A 61 -7.91 1.22 -15.98
C GLY A 61 -8.73 1.69 -14.78
N LEU A 62 -8.26 2.72 -14.06
CA LEU A 62 -8.96 3.25 -12.87
C LEU A 62 -10.10 4.22 -13.25
N ILE A 63 -10.00 4.88 -14.40
CA ILE A 63 -11.05 5.77 -14.90
C ILE A 63 -12.29 4.95 -15.32
N ILE A 64 -12.08 3.76 -15.90
CA ILE A 64 -13.18 2.91 -16.39
C ILE A 64 -14.03 2.37 -15.24
N GLU A 65 -13.43 2.02 -14.10
CA GLU A 65 -14.19 1.44 -12.97
C GLU A 65 -15.07 2.47 -12.24
N MET A 66 -14.75 3.77 -12.29
CA MET A 66 -15.55 4.81 -11.63
C MET A 66 -16.82 5.21 -12.41
N ASP A 67 -16.82 5.12 -13.75
CA ASP A 67 -17.98 5.52 -14.56
C ASP A 67 -19.09 4.46 -14.59
N THR A 68 -18.76 3.17 -14.42
CA THR A 68 -19.74 2.09 -14.61
C THR A 68 -20.62 1.80 -13.39
N ASP A 69 -20.19 2.08 -12.15
CA ASP A 69 -20.96 1.70 -10.95
C ASP A 69 -21.81 2.84 -10.36
N SER A 70 -21.54 4.09 -10.74
CA SER A 70 -22.22 5.26 -10.16
C SER A 70 -23.36 5.83 -11.01
N SER A 71 -23.42 5.56 -12.32
CA SER A 71 -24.48 6.15 -13.15
C SER A 71 -25.82 5.41 -13.04
N GLU A 72 -25.84 4.09 -12.89
CA GLU A 72 -27.10 3.32 -12.95
C GLU A 72 -27.94 3.40 -11.66
N LYS A 73 -27.35 3.83 -10.53
CA LYS A 73 -28.04 3.87 -9.22
C LYS A 73 -28.57 5.25 -8.84
N VAL A 74 -28.24 6.30 -9.57
CA VAL A 74 -28.67 7.67 -9.23
C VAL A 74 -30.11 7.93 -9.68
N ASP A 75 -30.51 7.43 -10.84
CA ASP A 75 -31.86 7.67 -11.38
C ASP A 75 -32.98 7.10 -10.49
N GLU A 76 -32.77 5.93 -9.87
CA GLU A 76 -33.77 5.31 -8.99
C GLU A 76 -33.92 6.03 -7.64
N VAL A 77 -32.86 6.72 -7.17
CA VAL A 77 -32.85 7.46 -5.90
C VAL A 77 -33.43 8.87 -6.08
N VAL A 78 -33.23 9.50 -7.24
CA VAL A 78 -33.71 10.87 -7.51
C VAL A 78 -35.16 10.88 -7.97
N TYR A 79 -35.56 9.94 -8.83
CA TYR A 79 -36.91 9.85 -9.36
C TYR A 79 -37.57 8.59 -8.81
N GLY A 80 -37.93 8.63 -7.52
CA GLY A 80 -38.67 7.56 -6.88
C GLY A 80 -39.82 7.07 -7.78
N LYS A 81 -39.95 5.74 -7.92
CA LYS A 81 -40.97 5.06 -8.73
C LYS A 81 -42.28 5.84 -8.75
N SER A 82 -42.56 6.49 -9.88
CA SER A 82 -43.89 7.01 -10.16
C SER A 82 -44.78 5.82 -10.50
N THR A 83 -45.34 5.18 -9.48
CA THR A 83 -46.42 4.22 -9.64
C THR A 83 -47.74 4.97 -9.78
N SER A 84 -48.31 4.87 -10.99
CA SER A 84 -49.70 5.10 -11.40
C SER A 84 -50.28 6.52 -11.35
#